data_AF-X0P9X9-F1
#
_entry.id   AF-X0P9X9-F1
#
_cell.length_a   1.000
_cell.length_b   1.000
_cell.length_c   1.000
_cell.angle_alpha   90.00
_cell.angle_beta   90.00
_cell.angle_gamma   90.00
#
_symmetry.space_group_name_H-M   'P 1'
#
loop_
_entity.id
_entity.type
_entity.pdbx_description
1 polymer ?
#
loop_
_entity_poly.entity_id
_entity_poly.type
_entity_poly.pdbx_seq_one_letter_code
_entity_poly.pdbx_strand_id
1 'polypeptide(L)' 'MAIKIAVKLVVAALLIFSTTWYKFPSQIIMYLTVTLLNIIAIFLIVSALVEIVNGYIRRKKL' A
#
# COMPACT_ATOMS: atom_id res chain seq x y z
N MET A 1 -16.53 -4.08 4.54
CA MET A 1 -15.68 -2.86 4.59
C MET A 1 -14.34 -3.17 5.23
N ALA A 2 -14.30 -3.67 6.47
CA ALA A 2 -13.05 -4.02 7.16
C ALA A 2 -12.15 -5.01 6.40
N ILE A 3 -12.73 -6.03 5.77
CA ILE A 3 -11.96 -7.03 4.99
C ILE A 3 -11.22 -6.40 3.81
N LYS A 4 -11.85 -5.45 3.08
CA LYS A 4 -11.21 -4.77 1.94
C LYS A 4 -10.04 -3.90 2.38
N ILE A 5 -10.18 -3.19 3.50
CA ILE A 5 -9.13 -2.38 4.11
C ILE A 5 -7.96 -3.28 4.55
N ALA A 6 -8.25 -4.39 5.22
CA ALA A 6 -7.24 -5.36 5.64
C ALA A 6 -6.48 -5.94 4.44
N VAL A 7 -7.16 -6.32 3.36
CA VAL A 7 -6.52 -6.81 2.14
C VAL A 7 -5.60 -5.74 1.53
N LYS A 8 -6.03 -4.47 1.43
CA LYS A 8 -5.19 -3.38 0.92
C LYS A 8 -3.91 -3.20 1.74
N LEU A 9 -4.02 -3.26 3.07
CA LEU A 9 -2.87 -3.13 3.98
C LEU A 9 -1.92 -4.32 3.89
N VAL A 10 -2.46 -5.55 3.84
CA VAL A 10 -1.65 -6.78 3.69
C VAL A 10 -0.91 -6.79 2.34
N VAL A 11 -1.59 -6.42 1.25
CA VAL A 11 -0.96 -6.33 -0.07
C VAL A 11 0.13 -5.24 -0.08
N ALA A 12 -0.12 -4.07 0.51
CA ALA A 12 0.90 -3.02 0.61
C ALA A 12 2.14 -3.49 1.39
N ALA A 13 1.95 -4.17 2.52
CA ALA A 13 3.05 -4.71 3.32
C ALA A 13 3.84 -5.78 2.56
N LEU A 14 3.16 -6.68 1.85
CA LEU A 14 3.79 -7.72 1.02
C LEU A 14 4.61 -7.11 -0.12
N LEU A 15 4.11 -6.06 -0.78
CA LEU A 15 4.84 -5.37 -1.84
C LEU A 15 6.13 -4.75 -1.32
N ILE A 16 6.10 -4.10 -0.16
CA ILE A 16 7.29 -3.53 0.49
C ILE A 16 8.28 -4.65 0.82
N PHE A 17 7.82 -5.74 1.44
CA PHE A 17 8.70 -6.84 1.85
C PHE A 17 9.31 -7.58 0.65
N SER A 18 8.57 -7.72 -0.45
CA SER A 18 9.05 -8.39 -1.67
C SER A 18 10.36 -7.79 -2.20
N THR A 19 10.56 -6.48 -2.04
CA THR A 19 11.77 -5.80 -2.52
C THR A 19 13.05 -6.20 -1.79
N THR A 20 12.95 -6.76 -0.59
CA THR A 20 14.13 -7.14 0.22
C THR A 20 14.78 -8.45 -0.23
N TRP A 21 14.09 -9.26 -1.05
CA TRP A 21 14.56 -10.59 -1.47
C TRP A 21 14.98 -10.65 -2.95
N TYR A 22 14.66 -9.64 -3.75
CA TYR A 22 15.03 -9.61 -5.17
C TYR A 22 16.49 -9.25 -5.37
N LYS A 23 17.25 -10.13 -6.01
CA LYS A 23 18.59 -9.79 -6.54
C LYS A 23 18.41 -9.13 -7.91
N PHE A 24 18.65 -7.83 -7.96
CA PHE A 24 18.56 -7.07 -9.21
C PHE A 24 19.90 -7.09 -9.96
N PRO A 25 19.88 -7.26 -11.29
CA PRO A 25 21.09 -7.25 -12.11
C PRO A 25 21.72 -5.85 -12.28
N SER A 26 20.95 -4.78 -12.03
CA SER A 26 21.40 -3.40 -12.10
C SER A 26 20.80 -2.57 -10.97
N GLN A 27 21.59 -1.66 -10.40
CA GLN A 27 21.16 -0.73 -9.37
C GLN A 27 20.03 0.19 -9.85
N ILE A 28 20.06 0.63 -11.10
CA ILE A 28 19.03 1.51 -11.68
C ILE A 28 17.68 0.80 -11.70
N ILE A 29 17.67 -0.47 -12.09
CA ILE A 29 16.45 -1.30 -12.13
C ILE A 29 15.94 -1.51 -10.72
N MET A 30 16.81 -1.80 -9.75
CA MET A 30 16.44 -1.92 -8.34
C MET A 30 15.75 -0.64 -7.83
N TYR A 31 16.35 0.53 -8.02
CA TYR A 31 15.76 1.79 -7.57
C TYR A 31 14.43 2.10 -8.27
N LEU A 32 14.33 1.85 -9.58
CA LEU A 32 13.08 2.04 -10.32
C LEU A 32 11.97 1.11 -9.80
N THR A 33 12.27 -0.18 -9.61
CA THR A 33 11.31 -1.17 -9.11
C THR A 33 10.89 -0.86 -7.68
N VAL A 34 11.82 -0.53 -6.78
CA VAL A 34 11.51 -0.14 -5.40
C VAL A 34 10.66 1.12 -5.36
N THR A 35 10.97 2.11 -6.19
CA THR A 35 10.19 3.36 -6.27
C THR A 35 8.77 3.10 -6.75
N LEU A 36 8.59 2.30 -7.81
CA LEU A 36 7.26 1.94 -8.32
C LEU A 36 6.44 1.18 -7.27
N LEU A 37 7.06 0.22 -6.57
CA LEU A 37 6.39 -0.53 -5.52
C LEU A 37 6.02 0.35 -4.32
N ASN A 38 6.88 1.29 -3.94
CA ASN A 38 6.57 2.27 -2.89
C ASN A 38 5.42 3.19 -3.28
N ILE A 39 5.35 3.66 -4.54
CA ILE A 39 4.23 4.47 -5.03
C ILE A 39 2.92 3.68 -4.93
N ILE A 40 2.91 2.42 -5.36
CA ILE A 40 1.73 1.55 -5.28
C ILE A 40 1.33 1.30 -3.82
N ALA A 41 2.29 1.01 -2.94
CA ALA A 41 2.03 0.78 -1.52
C ALA A 41 1.43 2.02 -0.85
N ILE A 42 1.97 3.22 -1.12
CA ILE A 42 1.42 4.49 -0.62
C ILE A 42 -0.01 4.68 -1.11
N PHE A 43 -0.29 4.44 -2.39
CA PHE A 43 -1.64 4.57 -2.93
C PHE A 43 -2.66 3.65 -2.23
N LEU A 44 -2.28 2.39 -1.97
CA LEU A 44 -3.12 1.43 -1.25
C LEU A 44 -3.39 1.88 0.20
N ILE A 45 -2.37 2.40 0.89
CA ILE A 45 -2.49 2.91 2.27
C ILE A 45 -3.41 4.14 2.30
N VAL A 46 -3.22 5.10 1.39
CA VAL A 46 -4.07 6.29 1.29
C VAL A 46 -5.52 5.91 1.01
N SER A 47 -5.75 4.99 0.07
CA SER A 47 -7.10 4.49 -0.23
C SER A 47 -7.77 3.83 0.99
N ALA A 48 -7.02 3.05 1.76
CA ALA A 48 -7.50 2.46 3.01
C ALA A 48 -7.86 3.53 4.06
N LEU A 49 -7.02 4.55 4.22
CA LEU A 49 -7.27 5.69 5.11
C LEU A 49 -8.54 6.46 4.73
N VAL A 50 -8.72 6.77 3.45
CA VAL A 50 -9.94 7.44 2.95
C VAL A 50 -11.20 6.63 3.26
N GLU A 51 -11.16 5.30 3.08
CA GLU A 51 -12.28 4.43 3.46
C GLU A 51 -12.56 4.44 4.96
N ILE A 52 -11.52 4.45 5.81
CA ILE A 52 -11.67 4.54 7.27
C ILE A 52 -12.29 5.87 7.68
N VAL A 53 -11.77 6.98 7.14
CA VAL A 53 -12.26 8.34 7.43
C VAL A 53 -13.71 8.49 6.98
N ASN A 54 -14.04 8.09 5.75
CA ASN A 54 -15.42 8.11 5.26
C ASN A 54 -16.35 7.22 6.09
N GLY A 55 -15.86 6.04 6.52
CA GLY A 55 -16.60 5.16 7.42
C GLY A 55 -16.87 5.80 8.79
N TYR A 56 -15.91 6.55 9.32
CA TYR A 56 -16.03 7.25 10.59
C TYR A 56 -16.97 8.45 10.51
N ILE A 57 -16.84 9.29 9.49
CA ILE A 57 -17.75 10.42 9.21
C ILE A 57 -19.19 9.92 9.12
N ARG A 58 -19.42 8.86 8.31
CA ARG A 58 -20.75 8.28 8.12
C ARG A 58 -21.35 7.68 9.40
N ARG A 59 -20.52 7.11 10.29
CA ARG A 59 -20.96 6.62 11.60
C ARG A 59 -21.26 7.74 12.59
N LYS A 60 -20.52 8.85 12.54
CA LYS A 60 -20.75 10.02 13.39
C LYS A 60 -21.83 10.97 12.88
N LYS A 61 -22.38 10.75 11.68
CA LYS A 61 -23.33 11.66 11.01
C LYS A 61 -22.83 13.11 10.98
N LEU A 62 -21.52 13.28 10.78
CA LEU A 62 -20.93 14.57 10.44
C LEU A 62 -21.19 14.87 8.97
#